data_AF-A0A354T8V3-F1
#
_entry.id   AF-A0A354T8V3-F1
#
_cell.length_a   1.000
_cell.length_b   1.000
_cell.length_c   1.000
_cell.angle_alpha   90.00
_cell.angle_beta   90.00
_cell.angle_gamma   90.00
#
_symmetry.space_group_name_H-M   'P 1'
#
loop_
_entity.id
_entity.type
_entity.pdbx_description
1 polymer ?
#
loop_
_entity_poly.entity_id
_entity_poly.type
_entity_poly.pdbx_seq_one_letter_code
_entity_poly.pdbx_strand_id
1 'polypeptide(L)'
;MSDFSWLELTLLLPLIGAVVTAFIKVPAVAMRVSLGFFVATLITATAANLSFAGKKLAWLKHFAVDDLAAPMLPVLALLHLLTLLGTAKSRVSPMFCVRLLIAAFVSLAAVTCQTPWMLIALLVLGVLVPLWDLMSRGQPVRGYLIHMGLFVVLLVVGWQFAGQKVGYGLLLLALLLRGGIVPLHGWLPTLFQGAAYGTAMVFVLPLMEVLAALRLLLPSTPEWMLNAASVVCLITAVYGGGMAIVQNEVRKFFAHLCLSQTALVMFAVMLHTSNGLTAALCLWISTSLALAGLAFSVRALEARFGALSLREHHGFYQQVPGLAVCFLITGLASVGFPGTIGFVPMELLISGSADQGLWVSGTLAIAAMFNGIAIMRAYFALFTGKRPTTSVSLQKTPLERAGIIVIALMVFLGGWFSPGVVASRHHT
;
A
#
# COMPACT_ATOMS: atom_id res chain seq x y z
N MET A 1 13.33 33.66 9.70
CA MET A 1 12.37 33.53 8.57
C MET A 1 11.37 32.47 8.99
N SER A 2 10.10 32.86 9.10
CA SER A 2 9.00 32.10 9.70
C SER A 2 9.00 30.62 9.33
N ASP A 3 8.91 29.78 10.37
CA ASP A 3 8.82 28.32 10.37
C ASP A 3 7.59 27.80 9.60
N PHE A 4 7.64 27.88 8.28
CA PHE A 4 6.64 27.24 7.44
C PHE A 4 6.85 25.73 7.48
N SER A 5 6.10 25.06 8.35
CA SER A 5 6.13 23.61 8.46
C SER A 5 5.32 23.02 7.33
N TRP A 6 6.00 22.59 6.24
CA TRP A 6 5.39 21.83 5.15
C TRP A 6 4.59 20.61 5.64
N LEU A 7 4.98 20.06 6.78
CA LEU A 7 4.28 18.98 7.46
C LEU A 7 2.87 19.42 7.95
N GLU A 8 2.70 20.65 8.47
CA GLU A 8 1.39 21.16 8.91
C GLU A 8 0.40 21.14 7.75
N LEU A 9 0.80 21.67 6.61
CA LEU A 9 -0.05 21.70 5.43
C LEU A 9 -0.34 20.30 4.91
N THR A 10 0.66 19.42 4.89
CA THR A 10 0.50 18.03 4.46
C THR A 10 -0.59 17.30 5.26
N LEU A 11 -0.69 17.57 6.57
CA LEU A 11 -1.72 16.98 7.44
C LEU A 11 -3.05 17.74 7.38
N LEU A 12 -3.05 19.07 7.35
CA LEU A 12 -4.27 19.88 7.39
C LEU A 12 -5.06 19.85 6.08
N LEU A 13 -4.39 19.83 4.92
CA LEU A 13 -5.04 19.85 3.61
C LEU A 13 -6.07 18.72 3.41
N PRO A 14 -5.76 17.43 3.65
CA PRO A 14 -6.76 16.37 3.50
C PRO A 14 -7.92 16.51 4.49
N LEU A 15 -7.65 16.98 5.71
CA LEU A 15 -8.69 17.19 6.74
C LEU A 15 -9.65 18.34 6.36
N ILE A 16 -9.09 19.49 5.96
CA ILE A 16 -9.86 20.64 5.47
C ILE A 16 -10.64 20.23 4.20
N GLY A 17 -9.98 19.52 3.29
CA GLY A 17 -10.62 19.00 2.08
C GLY A 17 -11.81 18.11 2.39
N ALA A 18 -11.72 17.25 3.41
CA ALA A 18 -12.83 16.39 3.83
C ALA A 18 -14.03 17.21 4.32
N VAL A 19 -13.79 18.22 5.16
CA VAL A 19 -14.84 19.12 5.65
C VAL A 19 -15.49 19.89 4.50
N VAL A 20 -14.69 20.53 3.64
CA VAL A 20 -15.19 21.30 2.49
C VAL A 20 -16.01 20.40 1.56
N THR A 21 -15.52 19.20 1.26
CA THR A 21 -16.18 18.27 0.34
C THR A 21 -17.49 17.72 0.93
N ALA A 22 -17.61 17.62 2.25
CA ALA A 22 -18.83 17.15 2.92
C ALA A 22 -20.04 18.07 2.66
N PHE A 23 -19.82 19.36 2.41
CA PHE A 23 -20.88 20.31 2.07
C PHE A 23 -21.24 20.33 0.57
N ILE A 24 -20.47 19.64 -0.29
CA ILE A 24 -20.69 19.64 -1.73
C ILE A 24 -21.66 18.51 -2.11
N LYS A 25 -22.85 18.88 -2.61
CA LYS A 25 -23.86 17.92 -3.07
C LYS A 25 -23.59 17.38 -4.48
N VAL A 26 -22.92 18.15 -5.33
CA VAL A 26 -22.70 17.81 -6.75
C VAL A 26 -21.45 16.93 -6.90
N PRO A 27 -21.58 15.66 -7.36
CA PRO A 27 -20.45 14.72 -7.41
C PRO A 27 -19.27 15.20 -8.26
N ALA A 28 -19.55 15.84 -9.40
CA ALA A 28 -18.51 16.36 -10.29
C ALA A 28 -17.69 17.48 -9.64
N VAL A 29 -18.34 18.35 -8.85
CA VAL A 29 -17.66 19.43 -8.12
C VAL A 29 -16.86 18.84 -6.96
N ALA A 30 -17.44 17.90 -6.21
CA ALA A 30 -16.78 17.20 -5.11
C ALA A 30 -15.48 16.53 -5.58
N MET A 31 -15.52 15.87 -6.74
CA MET A 31 -14.34 15.24 -7.36
C MET A 31 -13.25 16.26 -7.70
N ARG A 32 -13.60 17.39 -8.33
CA ARG A 32 -12.64 18.44 -8.72
C ARG A 32 -12.01 19.10 -7.50
N VAL A 33 -12.80 19.41 -6.49
CA VAL A 33 -12.32 20.00 -5.23
C VAL A 33 -11.38 19.02 -4.52
N SER A 34 -11.79 17.76 -4.39
CA SER A 34 -10.95 16.72 -3.77
C SER A 34 -9.64 16.50 -4.52
N LEU A 35 -9.69 16.52 -5.86
CA LEU A 35 -8.50 16.44 -6.70
C LEU A 35 -7.52 17.58 -6.39
N GLY A 36 -8.02 18.81 -6.25
CA GLY A 36 -7.21 19.97 -5.85
C GLY A 36 -6.51 19.74 -4.51
N PHE A 37 -7.24 19.24 -3.51
CA PHE A 37 -6.66 18.92 -2.20
C PHE A 37 -5.62 17.79 -2.27
N PHE A 38 -5.86 16.71 -3.03
CA PHE A 38 -4.86 15.64 -3.18
C PHE A 38 -3.59 16.11 -3.89
N VAL A 39 -3.72 16.94 -4.93
CA VAL A 39 -2.55 17.51 -5.63
C VAL A 39 -1.77 18.44 -4.70
N ALA A 40 -2.45 19.31 -3.97
CA ALA A 40 -1.81 20.18 -2.98
C ALA A 40 -1.14 19.36 -1.85
N THR A 41 -1.77 18.28 -1.40
CA THR A 41 -1.22 17.36 -0.40
C THR A 41 0.02 16.66 -0.94
N LEU A 42 0.04 16.23 -2.21
CA LEU A 42 1.21 15.63 -2.83
C LEU A 42 2.37 16.63 -2.93
N ILE A 43 2.10 17.86 -3.37
CA ILE A 43 3.13 18.92 -3.46
C ILE A 43 3.71 19.20 -2.07
N THR A 44 2.87 19.40 -1.07
CA THR A 44 3.32 19.68 0.31
C THR A 44 4.02 18.49 0.94
N ALA A 45 3.58 17.26 0.69
CA ALA A 45 4.27 16.04 1.12
C ALA A 45 5.65 15.89 0.47
N THR A 46 5.78 16.18 -0.83
CA THR A 46 7.09 16.20 -1.50
C THR A 46 7.99 17.29 -0.95
N ALA A 47 7.45 18.47 -0.68
CA ALA A 47 8.21 19.55 -0.06
C ALA A 47 8.63 19.19 1.37
N ALA A 48 7.78 18.52 2.16
CA ALA A 48 8.11 18.02 3.50
C ALA A 48 9.25 16.99 3.46
N ASN A 49 9.25 16.10 2.46
CA ASN A 49 10.34 15.15 2.23
C ASN A 49 11.66 15.85 1.83
N LEU A 50 11.62 16.85 0.95
CA LEU A 50 12.82 17.57 0.50
C LEU A 50 13.37 18.56 1.52
N SER A 51 12.49 19.17 2.32
CA SER A 51 12.85 20.09 3.41
C SER A 51 13.20 19.38 4.72
N PHE A 52 13.29 18.06 4.67
CA PHE A 52 13.57 17.21 5.82
C PHE A 52 14.90 17.61 6.48
N ALA A 53 14.79 18.10 7.71
CA ALA A 53 15.90 18.44 8.61
C ALA A 53 15.56 18.05 10.06
N GLY A 54 14.76 17.00 10.28
CA GLY A 54 14.33 16.55 11.62
C GLY A 54 13.44 17.54 12.39
N LYS A 55 12.75 18.46 11.70
CA LYS A 55 11.94 19.50 12.34
C LYS A 55 10.63 18.93 12.90
N LYS A 56 10.34 19.24 14.18
CA LYS A 56 9.05 18.93 14.84
C LYS A 56 8.03 20.04 14.60
N LEU A 57 6.75 19.67 14.65
CA LEU A 57 5.62 20.60 14.62
C LEU A 57 5.56 21.46 15.89
N ALA A 58 5.45 22.78 15.76
CA ALA A 58 5.43 23.70 16.91
C ALA A 58 4.14 23.60 17.78
N TRP A 59 3.03 23.13 17.20
CA TRP A 59 1.68 23.14 17.76
C TRP A 59 1.19 21.73 18.10
N LEU A 60 1.84 20.72 17.52
CA LEU A 60 1.46 19.32 17.54
C LEU A 60 2.71 18.49 17.89
N LYS A 61 3.11 18.53 19.16
CA LYS A 61 4.35 17.91 19.68
C LYS A 61 4.49 16.40 19.41
N HIS A 62 3.39 15.74 19.03
CA HIS A 62 3.30 14.30 18.80
C HIS A 62 3.69 13.88 17.37
N PHE A 63 3.86 14.83 16.45
CA PHE A 63 4.16 14.55 15.05
C PHE A 63 5.48 15.18 14.62
N ALA A 64 6.28 14.40 13.88
CA ALA A 64 7.54 14.85 13.33
C ALA A 64 7.82 14.07 12.04
N VAL A 65 8.51 14.72 11.10
CA VAL A 65 9.15 14.00 10.01
C VAL A 65 10.45 13.43 10.56
N ASP A 66 10.61 12.11 10.48
CA ASP A 66 11.84 11.35 10.73
C ASP A 66 12.28 10.65 9.42
N ASP A 67 13.41 9.95 9.46
CA ASP A 67 13.96 9.23 8.28
C ASP A 67 12.98 8.18 7.73
N LEU A 68 12.10 7.65 8.59
CA LEU A 68 11.05 6.71 8.22
C LEU A 68 9.89 7.40 7.48
N ALA A 69 9.44 8.53 8.01
CA ALA A 69 8.26 9.24 7.53
C ALA A 69 8.52 10.03 6.26
N ALA A 70 9.69 10.67 6.15
CA ALA A 70 10.05 11.56 5.04
C ALA A 70 9.74 10.93 3.67
N PRO A 71 10.30 9.75 3.32
CA PRO A 71 10.08 9.18 1.99
C PRO A 71 8.68 8.58 1.81
N MET A 72 7.98 8.23 2.90
CA MET A 72 6.63 7.69 2.87
C MET A 72 5.55 8.75 2.57
N LEU A 73 5.74 9.98 3.02
CA LEU A 73 4.78 11.07 2.80
C LEU A 73 4.35 11.23 1.33
N PRO A 74 5.27 11.42 0.35
CA PRO A 74 4.88 11.59 -1.04
C PRO A 74 4.28 10.30 -1.64
N VAL A 75 4.73 9.12 -1.21
CA VAL A 75 4.19 7.82 -1.67
C VAL A 75 2.74 7.66 -1.25
N LEU A 76 2.43 7.95 0.02
CA LEU A 76 1.06 7.89 0.53
C LEU A 76 0.16 8.95 -0.10
N ALA A 77 0.65 10.19 -0.26
CA ALA A 77 -0.12 11.22 -0.94
C ALA A 77 -0.43 10.83 -2.40
N LEU A 78 0.54 10.24 -3.11
CA LEU A 78 0.37 9.74 -4.47
C LEU A 78 -0.61 8.57 -4.53
N LEU A 79 -0.54 7.61 -3.60
CA LEU A 79 -1.48 6.49 -3.51
C LEU A 79 -2.94 6.98 -3.46
N HIS A 80 -3.23 7.96 -2.61
CA HIS A 80 -4.59 8.49 -2.45
C HIS A 80 -5.03 9.28 -3.69
N LEU A 81 -4.12 10.06 -4.28
CA LEU A 81 -4.36 10.74 -5.55
C LEU A 81 -4.71 9.73 -6.66
N LEU A 82 -3.89 8.71 -6.86
CA LEU A 82 -4.11 7.66 -7.86
C LEU A 82 -5.43 6.92 -7.64
N THR A 83 -5.81 6.69 -6.38
CA THR A 83 -7.09 6.07 -6.04
C THR A 83 -8.29 6.90 -6.51
N LEU A 84 -8.22 8.23 -6.36
CA LEU A 84 -9.24 9.13 -6.89
C LEU A 84 -9.23 9.13 -8.42
N LEU A 85 -8.05 9.20 -9.04
CA LEU A 85 -7.88 9.25 -10.50
C LEU A 85 -8.38 7.99 -11.21
N GLY A 86 -8.16 6.81 -10.62
CA GLY A 86 -8.62 5.55 -11.18
C GLY A 86 -10.13 5.35 -11.05
N THR A 87 -10.79 6.08 -10.15
CA THR A 87 -12.22 5.89 -9.87
C THR A 87 -13.09 6.55 -10.95
N ALA A 88 -13.95 5.76 -11.59
CA ALA A 88 -14.91 6.23 -12.60
C ALA A 88 -15.77 7.39 -12.08
N LYS A 89 -15.96 8.44 -12.88
CA LYS A 89 -16.83 9.59 -12.53
C LYS A 89 -18.25 9.17 -12.11
N SER A 90 -18.79 8.13 -12.73
CA SER A 90 -20.12 7.57 -12.42
C SER A 90 -20.20 6.91 -11.03
N ARG A 91 -19.06 6.53 -10.44
CA ARG A 91 -18.97 5.85 -9.14
C ARG A 91 -18.43 6.76 -8.05
N VAL A 92 -18.09 8.00 -8.37
CA VAL A 92 -17.70 9.02 -7.38
C VAL A 92 -18.96 9.60 -6.76
N SER A 93 -19.10 9.44 -5.44
CA SER A 93 -20.05 10.21 -4.64
C SER A 93 -19.28 11.20 -3.76
N PRO A 94 -19.90 12.33 -3.34
CA PRO A 94 -19.25 13.24 -2.40
C PRO A 94 -18.74 12.52 -1.14
N MET A 95 -19.53 11.59 -0.60
CA MET A 95 -19.10 10.80 0.57
C MET A 95 -17.96 9.83 0.28
N PHE A 96 -17.81 9.32 -0.95
CA PHE A 96 -16.60 8.57 -1.32
C PHE A 96 -15.36 9.47 -1.25
N CYS A 97 -15.44 10.70 -1.77
CA CYS A 97 -14.35 11.66 -1.71
C CYS A 97 -13.98 12.04 -0.26
N VAL A 98 -14.97 12.32 0.59
CA VAL A 98 -14.75 12.61 2.03
C VAL A 98 -14.01 11.47 2.72
N ARG A 99 -14.45 10.22 2.52
CA ARG A 99 -13.78 9.04 3.10
C ARG A 99 -12.35 8.87 2.61
N LEU A 100 -12.08 9.16 1.34
CA LEU A 100 -10.74 9.07 0.77
C LEU A 100 -9.81 10.15 1.35
N LEU A 101 -10.32 11.36 1.57
CA LEU A 101 -9.59 12.46 2.20
C LEU A 101 -9.31 12.18 3.68
N ILE A 102 -10.27 11.61 4.41
CA ILE A 102 -10.05 11.14 5.79
C ILE A 102 -8.98 10.04 5.82
N ALA A 103 -9.02 9.07 4.91
CA ALA A 103 -8.00 8.03 4.83
C ALA A 103 -6.60 8.60 4.56
N ALA A 104 -6.49 9.61 3.69
CA ALA A 104 -5.23 10.31 3.44
C ALA A 104 -4.71 10.98 4.70
N PHE A 105 -5.55 11.73 5.41
CA PHE A 105 -5.17 12.32 6.69
C PHE A 105 -4.68 11.26 7.69
N VAL A 106 -5.45 10.20 7.91
CA VAL A 106 -5.11 9.15 8.89
C VAL A 106 -3.78 8.48 8.54
N SER A 107 -3.54 8.13 7.28
CA SER A 107 -2.30 7.48 6.86
C SER A 107 -1.07 8.39 6.99
N LEU A 108 -1.16 9.66 6.57
CA LEU A 108 -0.08 10.64 6.68
C LEU A 108 0.22 10.99 8.15
N ALA A 109 -0.84 11.13 8.95
CA ALA A 109 -0.73 11.35 10.39
C ALA A 109 -0.06 10.14 11.07
N ALA A 110 -0.49 8.91 10.76
CA ALA A 110 0.09 7.70 11.36
C ALA A 110 1.60 7.63 11.11
N VAL A 111 2.03 7.81 9.86
CA VAL A 111 3.44 7.77 9.47
C VAL A 111 4.27 8.85 10.16
N THR A 112 3.70 10.01 10.47
CA THR A 112 4.44 11.10 11.15
C THR A 112 4.31 11.07 12.68
N CYS A 113 3.49 10.18 13.22
CA CYS A 113 3.19 10.10 14.65
C CYS A 113 4.31 9.45 15.47
N GLN A 114 4.93 10.23 16.36
CA GLN A 114 6.04 9.80 17.21
C GLN A 114 5.58 9.15 18.52
N THR A 115 4.32 9.33 18.90
CA THR A 115 3.80 8.80 20.18
C THR A 115 3.01 7.50 19.99
N PRO A 116 3.29 6.45 20.77
CA PRO A 116 2.67 5.14 20.59
C PRO A 116 1.14 5.12 20.71
N TRP A 117 0.60 5.73 21.78
CA TRP A 117 -0.85 5.76 22.00
C TRP A 117 -1.62 6.48 20.89
N MET A 118 -1.05 7.56 20.36
CA MET A 118 -1.65 8.29 19.25
C MET A 118 -1.55 7.51 17.93
N LEU A 119 -0.45 6.80 17.70
CA LEU A 119 -0.32 5.88 16.56
C LEU A 119 -1.39 4.79 16.64
N ILE A 120 -1.59 4.17 17.80
CA ILE A 120 -2.66 3.18 18.02
C ILE A 120 -4.02 3.79 17.72
N ALA A 121 -4.33 4.98 18.23
CA ALA A 121 -5.58 5.67 17.96
C ALA A 121 -5.80 5.93 16.46
N LEU A 122 -4.75 6.33 15.72
CA LEU A 122 -4.82 6.55 14.28
C LEU A 122 -5.04 5.24 13.50
N LEU A 123 -4.40 4.14 13.92
CA LEU A 123 -4.62 2.82 13.33
C LEU A 123 -6.05 2.32 13.55
N VAL A 124 -6.61 2.55 14.74
CA VAL A 124 -8.02 2.28 15.06
C VAL A 124 -8.94 3.12 14.18
N LEU A 125 -8.67 4.41 14.05
CA LEU A 125 -9.43 5.31 13.17
C LEU A 125 -9.38 4.84 11.71
N GLY A 126 -8.24 4.32 11.26
CA GLY A 126 -8.07 3.76 9.90
C GLY A 126 -8.99 2.57 9.62
N VAL A 127 -9.26 1.72 10.62
CA VAL A 127 -10.21 0.59 10.52
C VAL A 127 -11.65 1.05 10.29
N LEU A 128 -12.02 2.25 10.75
CA LEU A 128 -13.37 2.75 10.62
C LEU A 128 -13.72 3.14 9.17
N VAL A 129 -12.73 3.50 8.34
CA VAL A 129 -12.98 3.94 6.96
C VAL A 129 -13.56 2.83 6.08
N PRO A 130 -12.98 1.61 6.02
CA PRO A 130 -13.59 0.51 5.26
C PRO A 130 -14.88 0.00 5.89
N LEU A 131 -14.98 0.03 7.23
CA LEU A 131 -16.23 -0.33 7.92
C LEU A 131 -17.37 0.57 7.48
N TRP A 132 -17.14 1.89 7.46
CA TRP A 132 -18.12 2.86 6.97
C TRP A 132 -18.50 2.59 5.51
N ASP A 133 -17.54 2.26 4.64
CA ASP A 133 -17.87 1.92 3.25
C ASP A 133 -18.70 0.65 3.10
N LEU A 134 -18.34 -0.43 3.80
CA LEU A 134 -19.11 -1.68 3.77
C LEU A 134 -20.56 -1.45 4.25
N MET A 135 -20.75 -0.73 5.36
CA MET A 135 -22.07 -0.38 5.87
C MET A 135 -22.87 0.46 4.88
N SER A 136 -22.26 1.48 4.29
CA SER A 136 -22.91 2.36 3.30
C SER A 136 -23.36 1.63 2.02
N ARG A 137 -22.78 0.46 1.75
CA ARG A 137 -23.06 -0.40 0.59
C ARG A 137 -23.96 -1.58 0.92
N GLY A 138 -24.43 -1.71 2.17
CA GLY A 138 -25.21 -2.86 2.63
C GLY A 138 -24.48 -4.20 2.55
N GLN A 139 -23.14 -4.19 2.59
CA GLN A 139 -22.32 -5.40 2.50
C GLN A 139 -22.16 -6.06 3.88
N PRO A 140 -21.97 -7.39 3.94
CA PRO A 140 -21.78 -8.08 5.20
C PRO A 140 -20.49 -7.62 5.89
N VAL A 141 -20.63 -6.98 7.06
CA VAL A 141 -19.50 -6.45 7.85
C VAL A 141 -18.93 -7.43 8.86
N ARG A 142 -19.64 -8.52 9.18
CA ARG A 142 -19.31 -9.42 10.29
C ARG A 142 -17.89 -9.98 10.21
N GLY A 143 -17.49 -10.47 9.03
CA GLY A 143 -16.14 -11.01 8.83
C GLY A 143 -15.06 -9.95 9.05
N TYR A 144 -15.26 -8.74 8.53
CA TYR A 144 -14.34 -7.62 8.72
C TYR A 144 -14.26 -7.18 10.19
N LEU A 145 -15.40 -7.04 10.87
CA LEU A 145 -15.48 -6.64 12.27
C LEU A 145 -14.80 -7.63 13.22
N ILE A 146 -14.93 -8.94 12.98
CA ILE A 146 -14.27 -9.96 13.80
C ILE A 146 -12.75 -9.78 13.71
N HIS A 147 -12.21 -9.71 12.50
CA HIS A 147 -10.75 -9.62 12.30
C HIS A 147 -10.20 -8.26 12.75
N MET A 148 -10.81 -7.16 12.32
CA MET A 148 -10.29 -5.83 12.66
C MET A 148 -10.61 -5.42 14.09
N GLY A 149 -11.73 -5.88 14.67
CA GLY A 149 -12.02 -5.71 16.09
C GLY A 149 -11.02 -6.46 16.96
N LEU A 150 -10.71 -7.71 16.60
CA LEU A 150 -9.65 -8.48 17.28
C LEU A 150 -8.29 -7.79 17.14
N PHE A 151 -7.93 -7.27 15.96
CA PHE A 151 -6.73 -6.46 15.77
C PHE A 151 -6.68 -5.28 16.74
N VAL A 152 -7.76 -4.50 16.85
CA VAL A 152 -7.82 -3.33 17.75
C VAL A 152 -7.64 -3.76 19.21
N VAL A 153 -8.32 -4.82 19.65
CA VAL A 153 -8.20 -5.33 21.02
C VAL A 153 -6.78 -5.79 21.31
N LEU A 154 -6.19 -6.61 20.43
CA LEU A 154 -4.82 -7.11 20.59
C LEU A 154 -3.80 -5.97 20.59
N LEU A 155 -3.99 -4.95 19.75
CA LEU A 155 -3.10 -3.80 19.65
C LEU A 155 -3.14 -2.95 20.94
N VAL A 156 -4.34 -2.62 21.43
CA VAL A 156 -4.52 -1.81 22.63
C VAL A 156 -4.05 -2.56 23.88
N VAL A 157 -4.49 -3.80 24.05
CA VAL A 157 -4.09 -4.63 25.22
C VAL A 157 -2.60 -4.94 25.16
N GLY A 158 -2.08 -5.31 23.98
CA GLY A 158 -0.66 -5.59 23.80
C GLY A 158 0.22 -4.40 24.20
N TRP A 159 -0.18 -3.18 23.84
CA TRP A 159 0.55 -1.97 24.23
C TRP A 159 0.41 -1.63 25.74
N GLN A 160 -0.73 -1.91 26.37
CA GLN A 160 -0.87 -1.76 27.83
C GLN A 160 0.13 -2.63 28.61
N PHE A 161 0.46 -3.80 28.07
CA PHE A 161 1.46 -4.72 28.64
C PHE A 161 2.83 -4.61 27.95
N ALA A 162 3.11 -3.49 27.26
CA ALA A 162 4.43 -3.22 26.71
C ALA A 162 5.49 -3.29 27.83
N GLY A 163 6.61 -3.93 27.56
CA GLY A 163 7.64 -4.30 28.55
C GLY A 163 7.55 -5.74 29.04
N GLN A 164 6.42 -6.44 28.82
CA GLN A 164 6.27 -7.86 29.13
C GLN A 164 6.26 -8.70 27.85
N LYS A 165 6.78 -9.93 27.91
CA LYS A 165 6.78 -10.87 26.77
C LYS A 165 5.37 -11.11 26.20
N VAL A 166 4.36 -11.15 27.07
CA VAL A 166 2.95 -11.32 26.68
C VAL A 166 2.46 -10.12 25.88
N GLY A 167 2.79 -8.89 26.29
CA GLY A 167 2.41 -7.68 25.57
C GLY A 167 2.96 -7.67 24.13
N TYR A 168 4.25 -8.00 23.96
CA TYR A 168 4.86 -8.10 22.63
C TYR A 168 4.27 -9.23 21.78
N GLY A 169 3.90 -10.36 22.39
CA GLY A 169 3.20 -11.44 21.69
C GLY A 169 1.83 -11.00 21.17
N LEU A 170 1.08 -10.22 21.96
CA LEU A 170 -0.20 -9.66 21.54
C LEU A 170 -0.04 -8.61 20.43
N LEU A 171 0.96 -7.72 20.55
CA LEU A 171 1.30 -6.75 19.51
C LEU A 171 1.67 -7.46 18.21
N LEU A 172 2.56 -8.46 18.27
CA LEU A 172 2.93 -9.25 17.09
C LEU A 172 1.69 -9.86 16.44
N LEU A 173 0.84 -10.54 17.23
CA LEU A 173 -0.39 -11.16 16.70
C LEU A 173 -1.33 -10.13 16.07
N ALA A 174 -1.47 -8.94 16.67
CA ALA A 174 -2.25 -7.85 16.10
C ALA A 174 -1.73 -7.46 14.71
N LEU A 175 -0.41 -7.31 14.57
CA LEU A 175 0.23 -6.91 13.31
C LEU A 175 0.17 -8.00 12.25
N LEU A 176 0.37 -9.26 12.64
CA LEU A 176 0.18 -10.42 11.75
C LEU A 176 -1.27 -10.49 11.24
N LEU A 177 -2.26 -10.25 12.11
CA LEU A 177 -3.68 -10.18 11.74
C LEU A 177 -3.97 -9.03 10.77
N ARG A 178 -3.43 -7.83 11.04
CA ARG A 178 -3.59 -6.62 10.22
C ARG A 178 -2.90 -6.71 8.86
N GLY A 179 -1.75 -7.37 8.79
CA GLY A 179 -1.04 -7.70 7.54
C GLY A 179 -1.64 -8.89 6.79
N GLY A 180 -2.62 -9.57 7.40
CA GLY A 180 -3.24 -10.75 6.83
C GLY A 180 -2.29 -11.94 6.76
N ILE A 181 -1.32 -12.07 7.65
CA ILE A 181 -0.37 -13.20 7.63
C ILE A 181 -1.12 -14.52 7.92
N VAL A 182 -0.79 -15.60 7.20
CA VAL A 182 -1.48 -16.90 7.32
C VAL A 182 -1.43 -17.38 8.78
N PRO A 183 -2.56 -17.87 9.34
CA PRO A 183 -3.86 -18.15 8.71
C PRO A 183 -4.87 -16.98 8.74
N LEU A 184 -4.49 -15.81 9.25
CA LEU A 184 -5.39 -14.70 9.60
C LEU A 184 -5.76 -13.77 8.42
N HIS A 185 -5.72 -14.29 7.20
CA HIS A 185 -5.78 -13.52 5.94
C HIS A 185 -7.20 -13.38 5.36
N GLY A 186 -8.19 -14.12 5.88
CA GLY A 186 -9.51 -14.28 5.26
C GLY A 186 -10.28 -12.97 5.06
N TRP A 187 -10.03 -11.96 5.89
CA TRP A 187 -10.66 -10.64 5.77
C TRP A 187 -10.23 -9.89 4.50
N LEU A 188 -9.01 -10.11 4.00
CA LEU A 188 -8.41 -9.30 2.95
C LEU A 188 -9.09 -9.53 1.57
N PRO A 189 -9.24 -10.77 1.06
CA PRO A 189 -10.00 -11.01 -0.17
C PRO A 189 -11.47 -10.61 -0.06
N THR A 190 -12.08 -10.76 1.12
CA THR A 190 -13.48 -10.37 1.35
C THR A 190 -13.65 -8.84 1.31
N LEU A 191 -12.67 -8.09 1.81
CA LEU A 191 -12.69 -6.63 1.76
C LEU A 191 -12.64 -6.13 0.31
N PHE A 192 -11.73 -6.65 -0.51
CA PHE A 192 -11.64 -6.25 -1.93
C PHE A 192 -12.90 -6.57 -2.74
N GLN A 193 -13.65 -7.61 -2.36
CA GLN A 193 -14.91 -7.95 -3.00
C GLN A 193 -16.07 -7.06 -2.53
N GLY A 194 -16.19 -6.83 -1.22
CA GLY A 194 -17.31 -6.09 -0.64
C GLY A 194 -17.18 -4.57 -0.75
N ALA A 195 -16.01 -4.03 -0.37
CA ALA A 195 -15.80 -2.59 -0.36
C ALA A 195 -15.62 -2.01 -1.77
N ALA A 196 -15.73 -0.69 -1.87
CA ALA A 196 -15.21 0.05 -3.01
C ALA A 196 -13.75 -0.33 -3.20
N TYR A 197 -13.36 -0.68 -4.43
CA TYR A 197 -11.97 -1.04 -4.72
C TYR A 197 -10.99 0.04 -4.25
N GLY A 198 -11.34 1.33 -4.44
CA GLY A 198 -10.55 2.45 -3.93
C GLY A 198 -10.41 2.49 -2.40
N THR A 199 -11.46 2.16 -1.66
CA THR A 199 -11.41 2.09 -0.19
C THR A 199 -10.55 0.94 0.29
N ALA A 200 -10.64 -0.23 -0.36
CA ALA A 200 -9.75 -1.35 -0.07
C ALA A 200 -8.29 -1.01 -0.36
N MET A 201 -8.01 -0.29 -1.46
CA MET A 201 -6.65 0.14 -1.82
C MET A 201 -6.02 1.01 -0.74
N VAL A 202 -6.69 2.10 -0.33
CA VAL A 202 -6.12 3.02 0.67
C VAL A 202 -6.06 2.45 2.08
N PHE A 203 -6.71 1.32 2.35
CA PHE A 203 -6.60 0.64 3.62
C PHE A 203 -5.42 -0.36 3.67
N VAL A 204 -5.12 -1.00 2.54
CA VAL A 204 -4.15 -2.10 2.45
C VAL A 204 -2.78 -1.61 1.98
N LEU A 205 -2.74 -0.82 0.89
CA LEU A 205 -1.50 -0.44 0.21
C LEU A 205 -0.58 0.51 0.99
N PRO A 206 -1.03 1.26 2.03
CA PRO A 206 -0.10 1.96 2.89
C PRO A 206 0.78 1.05 3.76
N LEU A 207 0.43 -0.24 3.93
CA LEU A 207 1.12 -1.21 4.79
C LEU A 207 1.35 -0.69 6.21
N MET A 208 0.29 -0.21 6.87
CA MET A 208 0.37 0.40 8.21
C MET A 208 0.86 -0.57 9.30
N GLU A 209 0.74 -1.87 9.06
CA GLU A 209 1.33 -2.93 9.89
C GLU A 209 2.86 -2.86 9.95
N VAL A 210 3.53 -2.46 8.86
CA VAL A 210 4.99 -2.29 8.79
C VAL A 210 5.42 -1.12 9.68
N LEU A 211 4.72 0.02 9.56
CA LEU A 211 4.94 1.18 10.42
C LEU A 211 4.80 0.82 11.90
N ALA A 212 3.73 0.12 12.25
CA ALA A 212 3.45 -0.27 13.63
C ALA A 212 4.47 -1.31 14.14
N ALA A 213 4.95 -2.23 13.29
CA ALA A 213 6.03 -3.14 13.65
C ALA A 213 7.33 -2.38 13.96
N LEU A 214 7.71 -1.43 13.11
CA LEU A 214 8.93 -0.64 13.30
C LEU A 214 8.88 0.23 14.57
N ARG A 215 7.75 0.86 14.86
CA ARG A 215 7.62 1.80 16.00
C ARG A 215 7.20 1.17 17.32
N LEU A 216 6.34 0.15 17.30
CA LEU A 216 5.73 -0.42 18.50
C LEU A 216 6.32 -1.79 18.87
N LEU A 217 6.75 -2.58 17.89
CA LEU A 217 7.17 -3.96 18.11
C LEU A 217 8.69 -4.09 18.28
N LEU A 218 9.47 -3.66 17.29
CA LEU A 218 10.91 -3.94 17.23
C LEU A 218 11.75 -3.44 18.42
N PRO A 219 11.50 -2.28 19.05
CA PRO A 219 12.41 -1.74 20.06
C PRO A 219 12.66 -2.64 21.28
N SER A 220 11.81 -3.64 21.53
CA SER A 220 11.84 -4.40 22.78
C SER A 220 11.29 -5.83 22.67
N THR A 221 11.06 -6.32 21.45
CA THR A 221 10.54 -7.68 21.24
C THR A 221 11.66 -8.72 21.35
N PRO A 222 11.44 -9.86 22.02
CA PRO A 222 12.42 -10.95 22.07
C PRO A 222 12.74 -11.52 20.69
N GLU A 223 14.02 -11.77 20.42
CA GLU A 223 14.52 -12.23 19.12
C GLU A 223 13.85 -13.51 18.61
N TRP A 224 13.66 -14.51 19.48
CA TRP A 224 13.00 -15.77 19.11
C TRP A 224 11.58 -15.58 18.57
N MET A 225 10.87 -14.54 19.03
CA MET A 225 9.52 -14.22 18.58
C MET A 225 9.55 -13.58 17.19
N LEU A 226 10.54 -12.72 16.91
CA LEU A 226 10.77 -12.15 15.59
C LEU A 226 11.19 -13.23 14.59
N ASN A 227 12.10 -14.14 14.99
CA ASN A 227 12.52 -15.28 14.17
C ASN A 227 11.33 -16.21 13.86
N ALA A 228 10.47 -16.52 14.82
CA ALA A 228 9.27 -17.30 14.55
C ALA A 228 8.32 -16.58 13.57
N ALA A 229 8.12 -15.27 13.77
CA ALA A 229 7.28 -14.45 12.90
C ALA A 229 7.85 -14.35 11.47
N SER A 230 9.16 -14.26 11.30
CA SER A 230 9.81 -14.17 9.98
C SER A 230 9.50 -15.42 9.15
N VAL A 231 9.60 -16.62 9.73
CA VAL A 231 9.26 -17.88 9.06
C VAL A 231 7.79 -17.89 8.61
N VAL A 232 6.86 -17.45 9.47
CA VAL A 232 5.43 -17.40 9.13
C VAL A 232 5.16 -16.38 8.02
N CYS A 233 5.84 -15.23 8.02
CA CYS A 233 5.77 -14.24 6.95
C CYS A 233 6.27 -14.82 5.62
N LEU A 234 7.38 -15.55 5.65
CA LEU A 234 7.96 -16.16 4.45
C LEU A 234 7.05 -17.24 3.85
N ILE A 235 6.47 -18.10 4.68
CA ILE A 235 5.45 -19.08 4.26
C ILE A 235 4.23 -18.36 3.67
N THR A 236 3.80 -17.26 4.30
CA THR A 236 2.69 -16.44 3.81
C THR A 236 3.00 -15.82 2.45
N ALA A 237 4.23 -15.39 2.19
CA ALA A 237 4.62 -14.84 0.90
C ALA A 237 4.44 -15.86 -0.22
N VAL A 238 4.89 -17.10 -0.02
CA VAL A 238 4.70 -18.20 -0.98
C VAL A 238 3.22 -18.53 -1.13
N TYR A 239 2.51 -18.69 -0.02
CA TYR A 239 1.07 -18.99 -0.02
C TYR A 239 0.26 -17.94 -0.78
N GLY A 240 0.49 -16.65 -0.49
CA GLY A 240 -0.18 -15.54 -1.16
C GLY A 240 0.08 -15.53 -2.66
N GLY A 241 1.34 -15.73 -3.07
CA GLY A 241 1.72 -15.81 -4.49
C GLY A 241 1.04 -16.99 -5.19
N GLY A 242 1.09 -18.18 -4.61
CA GLY A 242 0.41 -19.37 -5.15
C GLY A 242 -1.10 -19.20 -5.24
N MET A 243 -1.72 -18.62 -4.21
CA MET A 243 -3.15 -18.33 -4.21
C MET A 243 -3.53 -17.27 -5.27
N ALA A 244 -2.67 -16.29 -5.54
CA ALA A 244 -2.91 -15.29 -6.59
C ALA A 244 -2.96 -15.94 -7.98
N ILE A 245 -2.13 -16.96 -8.26
CA ILE A 245 -2.11 -17.68 -9.54
C ILE A 245 -3.46 -18.34 -9.83
N VAL A 246 -4.13 -18.92 -8.84
CA VAL A 246 -5.36 -19.70 -9.04
C VAL A 246 -6.64 -18.85 -9.03
N GLN A 247 -6.55 -17.56 -8.70
CA GLN A 247 -7.74 -16.70 -8.67
C GLN A 247 -8.31 -16.43 -10.06
N ASN A 248 -9.63 -16.52 -10.17
CA ASN A 248 -10.37 -16.26 -11.40
C ASN A 248 -10.91 -14.83 -11.50
N GLU A 249 -10.89 -14.07 -10.40
CA GLU A 249 -11.40 -12.70 -10.33
C GLU A 249 -10.23 -11.75 -10.08
N VAL A 250 -10.15 -10.65 -10.85
CA VAL A 250 -9.05 -9.68 -10.75
C VAL A 250 -8.89 -9.14 -9.34
N ARG A 251 -9.99 -8.84 -8.64
CA ARG A 251 -9.93 -8.30 -7.27
C ARG A 251 -9.37 -9.30 -6.26
N LYS A 252 -9.71 -10.59 -6.40
CA LYS A 252 -9.17 -11.65 -5.54
C LYS A 252 -7.70 -11.89 -5.84
N PHE A 253 -7.33 -11.92 -7.12
CA PHE A 253 -5.93 -11.99 -7.56
C PHE A 253 -5.13 -10.87 -6.90
N PHE A 254 -5.61 -9.62 -7.01
CA PHE A 254 -4.94 -8.47 -6.45
C PHE A 254 -4.82 -8.55 -4.92
N ALA A 255 -5.87 -8.98 -4.22
CA ALA A 255 -5.84 -9.17 -2.77
C ALA A 255 -4.77 -10.17 -2.33
N HIS A 256 -4.63 -11.30 -3.03
CA HIS A 256 -3.60 -12.31 -2.73
C HIS A 256 -2.19 -11.86 -3.15
N LEU A 257 -2.07 -11.04 -4.20
CA LEU A 257 -0.80 -10.40 -4.54
C LEU A 257 -0.36 -9.42 -3.44
N CYS A 258 -1.28 -8.57 -2.94
CA CYS A 258 -1.00 -7.70 -1.80
C CYS A 258 -0.59 -8.51 -0.57
N LEU A 259 -1.28 -9.62 -0.29
CA LEU A 259 -0.93 -10.52 0.80
C LEU A 259 0.53 -11.00 0.71
N SER A 260 0.96 -11.50 -0.46
CA SER A 260 2.32 -11.98 -0.64
C SER A 260 3.35 -10.86 -0.44
N GLN A 261 3.07 -9.70 -1.04
CA GLN A 261 3.95 -8.54 -1.01
C GLN A 261 4.10 -7.95 0.40
N THR A 262 3.00 -7.76 1.13
CA THR A 262 3.02 -7.36 2.54
C THR A 262 3.83 -8.35 3.38
N ALA A 263 3.68 -9.65 3.13
CA ALA A 263 4.42 -10.67 3.87
C ALA A 263 5.94 -10.62 3.59
N LEU A 264 6.37 -10.28 2.38
CA LEU A 264 7.79 -10.04 2.07
C LEU A 264 8.35 -8.82 2.84
N VAL A 265 7.60 -7.72 2.90
CA VAL A 265 8.02 -6.54 3.69
C VAL A 265 8.07 -6.87 5.18
N MET A 266 7.05 -7.55 5.70
CA MET A 266 7.03 -7.98 7.11
C MET A 266 8.15 -8.96 7.44
N PHE A 267 8.46 -9.91 6.55
CA PHE A 267 9.61 -10.79 6.70
C PHE A 267 10.91 -9.98 6.86
N ALA A 268 11.13 -8.97 5.99
CA ALA A 268 12.29 -8.08 6.07
C ALA A 268 12.36 -7.33 7.42
N VAL A 269 11.23 -6.84 7.92
CA VAL A 269 11.15 -6.19 9.25
C VAL A 269 11.50 -7.17 10.37
N MET A 270 11.00 -8.41 10.30
CA MET A 270 11.21 -9.44 11.33
C MET A 270 12.64 -9.99 11.35
N LEU A 271 13.45 -9.77 10.30
CA LEU A 271 14.88 -10.08 10.34
C LEU A 271 15.61 -9.30 11.44
N HIS A 272 15.15 -8.08 11.74
CA HIS A 272 15.73 -7.20 12.77
C HIS A 272 17.25 -6.95 12.63
N THR A 273 17.81 -7.13 11.44
CA THR A 273 19.20 -6.80 11.10
C THR A 273 19.27 -5.45 10.39
N SER A 274 20.43 -4.78 10.41
CA SER A 274 20.61 -3.50 9.69
C SER A 274 20.28 -3.62 8.19
N ASN A 275 20.77 -4.69 7.54
CA ASN A 275 20.47 -4.97 6.14
C ASN A 275 18.99 -5.32 5.93
N GLY A 276 18.39 -6.14 6.80
CA GLY A 276 16.98 -6.51 6.72
C GLY A 276 16.04 -5.32 6.89
N LEU A 277 16.33 -4.41 7.82
CA LEU A 277 15.57 -3.17 8.01
C LEU A 277 15.73 -2.21 6.84
N THR A 278 16.95 -2.07 6.29
CA THR A 278 17.17 -1.29 5.07
C THR A 278 16.35 -1.85 3.90
N ALA A 279 16.37 -3.18 3.72
CA ALA A 279 15.54 -3.86 2.73
C ALA A 279 14.05 -3.63 2.98
N ALA A 280 13.59 -3.72 4.23
CA ALA A 280 12.20 -3.50 4.62
C ALA A 280 11.71 -2.09 4.24
N LEU A 281 12.51 -1.06 4.52
CA LEU A 281 12.18 0.32 4.17
C LEU A 281 12.09 0.49 2.65
N CYS A 282 13.11 0.05 1.93
CA CYS A 282 13.16 0.14 0.47
C CYS A 282 12.01 -0.66 -0.19
N LEU A 283 11.69 -1.84 0.34
CA LEU A 283 10.58 -2.67 -0.13
C LEU A 283 9.24 -2.02 0.17
N TRP A 284 9.06 -1.46 1.37
CA TRP A 284 7.82 -0.77 1.72
C TRP A 284 7.51 0.34 0.72
N ILE A 285 8.51 1.12 0.30
CA ILE A 285 8.39 2.16 -0.74
C ILE A 285 8.00 1.55 -2.09
N SER A 286 8.82 0.60 -2.56
CA SER A 286 8.71 0.07 -3.92
C SER A 286 7.43 -0.73 -4.10
N THR A 287 7.07 -1.57 -3.14
CA THR A 287 5.84 -2.37 -3.11
C THR A 287 4.60 -1.47 -3.05
N SER A 288 4.59 -0.43 -2.20
CA SER A 288 3.44 0.49 -2.12
C SER A 288 3.20 1.20 -3.45
N LEU A 289 4.27 1.67 -4.09
CA LEU A 289 4.18 2.35 -5.39
C LEU A 289 3.79 1.38 -6.53
N ALA A 290 4.39 0.19 -6.57
CA ALA A 290 4.12 -0.83 -7.56
C ALA A 290 2.66 -1.32 -7.48
N LEU A 291 2.19 -1.67 -6.28
CA LEU A 291 0.80 -2.07 -6.07
C LEU A 291 -0.16 -0.92 -6.35
N ALA A 292 0.17 0.33 -6.01
CA ALA A 292 -0.65 1.49 -6.36
C ALA A 292 -0.87 1.63 -7.87
N GLY A 293 0.19 1.47 -8.67
CA GLY A 293 0.10 1.57 -10.12
C GLY A 293 -0.63 0.41 -10.79
N LEU A 294 -0.40 -0.82 -10.29
CA LEU A 294 -1.12 -2.00 -10.77
C LEU A 294 -2.61 -1.89 -10.45
N ALA A 295 -2.92 -1.47 -9.22
CA ALA A 295 -4.28 -1.29 -8.77
C ALA A 295 -4.97 -0.14 -9.53
N PHE A 296 -4.28 0.97 -9.79
CA PHE A 296 -4.78 2.05 -10.64
C PHE A 296 -5.16 1.53 -12.03
N SER A 297 -4.32 0.69 -12.63
CA SER A 297 -4.58 0.11 -13.95
C SER A 297 -5.82 -0.80 -13.94
N VAL A 298 -5.91 -1.70 -12.96
CA VAL A 298 -7.09 -2.55 -12.74
C VAL A 298 -8.35 -1.72 -12.55
N ARG A 299 -8.27 -0.69 -11.71
CA ARG A 299 -9.41 0.17 -11.36
C ARG A 299 -9.91 0.96 -12.56
N ALA A 300 -9.00 1.46 -13.39
CA ALA A 300 -9.32 2.16 -14.63
C ALA A 300 -9.94 1.22 -15.70
N LEU A 301 -9.55 -0.06 -15.72
CA LEU A 301 -10.24 -1.07 -16.53
C LEU A 301 -11.63 -1.37 -16.01
N GLU A 302 -11.79 -1.62 -14.70
CA GLU A 302 -13.11 -1.89 -14.10
C GLU A 302 -14.08 -0.71 -14.26
N ALA A 303 -13.55 0.52 -14.28
CA ALA A 303 -14.32 1.73 -14.55
C ALA A 303 -14.97 1.74 -15.94
N ARG A 304 -14.36 1.04 -16.92
CA ARG A 304 -14.80 0.99 -18.32
C ARG A 304 -15.60 -0.26 -18.65
N PHE A 305 -15.16 -1.41 -18.13
CA PHE A 305 -15.66 -2.72 -18.54
C PHE A 305 -16.46 -3.44 -17.44
N GLY A 306 -16.52 -2.90 -16.23
CA GLY A 306 -17.20 -3.54 -15.10
C GLY A 306 -16.32 -4.58 -14.40
N ALA A 307 -16.93 -5.64 -13.87
CA ALA A 307 -16.19 -6.71 -13.21
C ALA A 307 -15.33 -7.49 -14.23
N LEU A 308 -14.10 -7.84 -13.84
CA LEU A 308 -13.11 -8.44 -14.72
C LEU A 308 -12.77 -9.86 -14.29
N SER A 309 -13.09 -10.82 -15.16
CA SER A 309 -12.68 -12.21 -15.01
C SER A 309 -11.29 -12.45 -15.60
N LEU A 310 -10.51 -13.33 -14.97
CA LEU A 310 -9.22 -13.85 -15.41
C LEU A 310 -9.32 -15.22 -16.10
N ARG A 311 -10.54 -15.71 -16.37
CA ARG A 311 -10.77 -16.96 -17.13
C ARG A 311 -10.74 -16.75 -18.64
N GLU A 312 -11.01 -15.53 -19.08
CA GLU A 312 -11.15 -15.16 -20.48
C GLU A 312 -10.06 -14.15 -20.88
N HIS A 313 -9.79 -14.09 -22.18
CA HIS A 313 -8.84 -13.15 -22.77
C HIS A 313 -9.59 -11.94 -23.35
N HIS A 314 -9.40 -10.77 -22.74
CA HIS A 314 -10.18 -9.56 -23.05
C HIS A 314 -9.61 -8.69 -24.17
N GLY A 315 -8.32 -8.80 -24.51
CA GLY A 315 -7.74 -8.03 -25.62
C GLY A 315 -7.66 -6.51 -25.39
N PHE A 316 -7.66 -6.04 -24.13
CA PHE A 316 -7.71 -4.60 -23.83
C PHE A 316 -6.49 -3.80 -24.31
N TYR A 317 -5.37 -4.46 -24.66
CA TYR A 317 -4.18 -3.77 -25.20
C TYR A 317 -4.52 -2.89 -26.41
N GLN A 318 -5.39 -3.37 -27.30
CA GLN A 318 -5.73 -2.64 -28.53
C GLN A 318 -6.53 -1.35 -28.27
N GLN A 319 -7.21 -1.28 -27.13
CA GLN A 319 -8.05 -0.13 -26.78
C GLN A 319 -7.34 0.83 -25.84
N VAL A 320 -6.62 0.30 -24.84
CA VAL A 320 -6.00 1.08 -23.76
C VAL A 320 -4.54 0.68 -23.53
N PRO A 321 -3.65 0.80 -24.53
CA PRO A 321 -2.27 0.30 -24.44
C PRO A 321 -1.45 0.97 -23.33
N GLY A 322 -1.81 2.19 -22.94
CA GLY A 322 -1.15 2.89 -21.82
C GLY A 322 -1.39 2.20 -20.46
N LEU A 323 -2.59 1.66 -20.22
CA LEU A 323 -2.88 0.91 -19.00
C LEU A 323 -2.20 -0.47 -19.03
N ALA A 324 -2.07 -1.08 -20.20
CA ALA A 324 -1.34 -2.33 -20.36
C ALA A 324 0.14 -2.15 -19.95
N VAL A 325 0.79 -1.12 -20.50
CA VAL A 325 2.17 -0.77 -20.15
C VAL A 325 2.30 -0.43 -18.66
N CYS A 326 1.39 0.37 -18.12
CA CYS A 326 1.38 0.71 -16.70
C CYS A 326 1.24 -0.53 -15.81
N PHE A 327 0.28 -1.42 -16.11
CA PHE A 327 0.07 -2.67 -15.38
C PHE A 327 1.31 -3.56 -15.44
N LEU A 328 1.92 -3.72 -16.62
CA LEU A 328 3.08 -4.59 -16.79
C LEU A 328 4.28 -4.06 -16.01
N ILE A 329 4.62 -2.78 -16.17
CA ILE A 329 5.80 -2.19 -15.51
C ILE A 329 5.63 -2.17 -13.99
N THR A 330 4.43 -1.84 -13.50
CA THR A 330 4.16 -1.83 -12.06
C THR A 330 4.09 -3.23 -11.48
N GLY A 331 3.58 -4.20 -12.23
CA GLY A 331 3.65 -5.62 -11.88
C GLY A 331 5.08 -6.13 -11.80
N LEU A 332 5.90 -5.87 -12.83
CA LEU A 332 7.32 -6.19 -12.85
C LEU A 332 8.08 -5.53 -11.68
N ALA A 333 7.72 -4.28 -11.35
CA ALA A 333 8.28 -3.60 -10.18
C ALA A 333 7.95 -4.30 -8.87
N SER A 334 6.73 -4.82 -8.70
CA SER A 334 6.36 -5.54 -7.47
C SER A 334 7.13 -6.84 -7.26
N VAL A 335 7.65 -7.47 -8.32
CA VAL A 335 8.43 -8.72 -8.21
C VAL A 335 9.95 -8.49 -8.25
N GLY A 336 10.37 -7.23 -8.23
CA GLY A 336 11.79 -6.86 -8.28
C GLY A 336 12.44 -7.16 -9.61
N PHE A 337 11.76 -6.97 -10.74
CA PHE A 337 12.37 -7.14 -12.06
C PHE A 337 13.50 -6.11 -12.28
N PRO A 338 14.66 -6.50 -12.85
CA PRO A 338 15.77 -5.59 -13.11
C PRO A 338 15.36 -4.33 -13.90
N GLY A 339 15.90 -3.18 -13.50
CA GLY A 339 15.55 -1.87 -14.10
C GLY A 339 14.28 -1.22 -13.53
N THR A 340 13.66 -1.83 -12.51
CA THR A 340 12.55 -1.24 -11.76
C THR A 340 12.98 -0.84 -10.34
N ILE A 341 12.22 0.06 -9.71
CA ILE A 341 12.40 0.46 -8.30
C ILE A 341 12.36 -0.71 -7.30
N GLY A 342 11.75 -1.85 -7.67
CA GLY A 342 11.67 -3.03 -6.80
C GLY A 342 12.91 -3.93 -6.81
N PHE A 343 13.80 -3.79 -7.80
CA PHE A 343 14.94 -4.71 -7.97
C PHE A 343 15.92 -4.63 -6.80
N VAL A 344 16.44 -3.43 -6.50
CA VAL A 344 17.39 -3.23 -5.41
C VAL A 344 16.82 -3.64 -4.05
N PRO A 345 15.60 -3.24 -3.66
CA PRO A 345 15.01 -3.74 -2.42
C PRO A 345 14.92 -5.28 -2.31
N MET A 346 14.61 -5.97 -3.41
CA MET A 346 14.57 -7.44 -3.41
C MET A 346 15.96 -8.06 -3.30
N GLU A 347 16.97 -7.48 -3.95
CA GLU A 347 18.37 -7.89 -3.77
C GLU A 347 18.80 -7.69 -2.32
N LEU A 348 18.50 -6.53 -1.73
CA LEU A 348 18.78 -6.23 -0.33
C LEU A 348 18.10 -7.20 0.63
N LEU A 349 16.89 -7.67 0.29
CA LEU A 349 16.18 -8.66 1.07
C LEU A 349 16.89 -10.01 1.04
N ILE A 350 17.29 -10.46 -0.16
CA ILE A 350 18.01 -11.73 -0.34
C ILE A 350 19.34 -11.68 0.39
N SER A 351 20.16 -10.64 0.15
CA SER A 351 21.46 -10.48 0.80
C SER A 351 21.33 -10.26 2.32
N GLY A 352 20.33 -9.50 2.76
CA GLY A 352 20.03 -9.29 4.18
C GLY A 352 19.51 -10.53 4.92
N SER A 353 19.13 -11.58 4.19
CA SER A 353 18.68 -12.86 4.73
C SER A 353 19.67 -14.02 4.52
N ALA A 354 20.85 -13.74 3.95
CA ALA A 354 21.84 -14.75 3.57
C ALA A 354 22.28 -15.63 4.76
N ASP A 355 22.41 -15.04 5.95
CA ASP A 355 22.83 -15.74 7.17
C ASP A 355 21.76 -16.70 7.72
N GLN A 356 20.53 -16.66 7.22
CA GLN A 356 19.44 -17.55 7.65
C GLN A 356 19.44 -18.91 6.93
N GLY A 357 20.35 -19.10 5.97
CA GLY A 357 20.56 -20.35 5.25
C GLY A 357 19.81 -20.44 3.91
N LEU A 358 20.25 -21.38 3.06
CA LEU A 358 19.82 -21.49 1.67
C LEU A 358 18.31 -21.69 1.49
N TRP A 359 17.65 -22.30 2.47
CA TRP A 359 16.20 -22.52 2.44
C TRP A 359 15.41 -21.20 2.43
N VAL A 360 15.89 -20.15 3.09
CA VAL A 360 15.26 -18.82 3.09
C VAL A 360 15.33 -18.20 1.71
N SER A 361 16.53 -18.13 1.13
CA SER A 361 16.74 -17.58 -0.22
C SER A 361 15.97 -18.35 -1.29
N GLY A 362 15.93 -19.68 -1.19
CA GLY A 362 15.11 -20.52 -2.07
C GLY A 362 13.61 -20.23 -1.95
N THR A 363 13.12 -20.01 -0.73
CA THR A 363 11.71 -19.70 -0.48
C THR A 363 11.33 -18.29 -0.98
N LEU A 364 12.22 -17.30 -0.80
CA LEU A 364 12.07 -15.97 -1.38
C LEU A 364 11.99 -16.01 -2.91
N ALA A 365 12.87 -16.80 -3.55
CA ALA A 365 12.85 -16.99 -4.99
C ALA A 365 11.53 -17.63 -5.47
N ILE A 366 11.01 -18.63 -4.75
CA ILE A 366 9.70 -19.23 -5.03
C ILE A 366 8.57 -18.22 -4.89
N ALA A 367 8.56 -17.41 -3.83
CA ALA A 367 7.55 -16.38 -3.62
C ALA A 367 7.57 -15.34 -4.77
N ALA A 368 8.76 -14.86 -5.15
CA ALA A 368 8.93 -13.94 -6.26
C ALA A 368 8.48 -14.56 -7.60
N MET A 369 8.85 -15.82 -7.85
CA MET A 369 8.42 -16.58 -9.02
C MET A 369 6.90 -16.69 -9.10
N PHE A 370 6.23 -17.06 -8.01
CA PHE A 370 4.77 -17.18 -7.97
C PHE A 370 4.07 -15.84 -8.22
N ASN A 371 4.56 -14.77 -7.60
CA ASN A 371 4.05 -13.42 -7.88
C ASN A 371 4.24 -13.04 -9.35
N GLY A 372 5.39 -13.34 -9.95
CA GLY A 372 5.66 -13.09 -11.37
C GLY A 372 4.71 -13.84 -12.29
N ILE A 373 4.50 -15.13 -12.04
CA ILE A 373 3.54 -15.97 -12.79
C ILE A 373 2.12 -15.40 -12.65
N ALA A 374 1.71 -15.03 -11.44
CA ALA A 374 0.37 -14.50 -11.19
C ALA A 374 0.14 -13.19 -11.97
N ILE A 375 1.11 -12.28 -11.97
CA ILE A 375 1.07 -11.01 -12.70
C ILE A 375 1.03 -11.25 -14.21
N MET A 376 1.88 -12.13 -14.73
CA MET A 376 1.91 -12.44 -16.17
C MET A 376 0.62 -13.10 -16.63
N ARG A 377 0.07 -14.03 -15.84
CA ARG A 377 -1.24 -14.64 -16.10
C ARG A 377 -2.34 -13.57 -16.15
N ALA A 378 -2.38 -12.67 -15.17
CA ALA A 378 -3.34 -11.57 -15.15
C ALA A 378 -3.17 -10.62 -16.34
N TYR A 379 -1.92 -10.32 -16.72
CA TYR A 379 -1.61 -9.51 -17.90
C TYR A 379 -2.14 -10.14 -19.19
N PHE A 380 -1.87 -11.43 -19.41
CA PHE A 380 -2.35 -12.14 -20.60
C PHE A 380 -3.87 -12.25 -20.61
N ALA A 381 -4.53 -12.54 -19.49
CA ALA A 381 -5.99 -12.56 -19.44
C ALA A 381 -6.60 -11.19 -19.77
N LEU A 382 -6.05 -10.09 -19.25
CA LEU A 382 -6.63 -8.76 -19.43
C LEU A 382 -6.29 -8.12 -20.77
N PHE A 383 -5.06 -8.24 -21.24
CA PHE A 383 -4.56 -7.40 -22.34
C PHE A 383 -4.41 -8.13 -23.66
N THR A 384 -4.27 -9.46 -23.66
CA THR A 384 -4.25 -10.26 -24.90
C THR A 384 -5.61 -10.86 -25.18
N GLY A 385 -5.85 -11.29 -26.42
CA GLY A 385 -7.15 -11.77 -26.89
C GLY A 385 -7.70 -10.96 -28.06
N LYS A 386 -8.97 -11.22 -28.40
CA LYS A 386 -9.67 -10.51 -29.48
C LYS A 386 -10.11 -9.13 -29.01
N ARG A 387 -10.14 -8.15 -29.92
CA ARG A 387 -10.60 -6.78 -29.62
C ARG A 387 -12.04 -6.82 -29.10
N PRO A 388 -12.33 -6.21 -27.93
CA PRO A 388 -13.72 -6.06 -27.49
C PRO A 388 -14.47 -5.15 -28.48
N THR A 389 -15.70 -5.53 -28.82
CA THR A 389 -16.66 -4.70 -29.56
C THR A 389 -17.37 -3.75 -28.59
N THR A 390 -16.70 -2.69 -28.15
CA THR A 390 -17.32 -1.64 -27.33
C THR A 390 -17.66 -0.41 -28.15
N SER A 391 -18.92 0.04 -28.07
CA SER A 391 -19.45 1.24 -28.74
C SER A 391 -19.12 2.56 -28.03
N VAL A 392 -18.49 2.50 -26.85
CA VAL A 392 -18.17 3.69 -26.04
C VAL A 392 -16.79 4.22 -26.39
N SER A 393 -16.69 5.54 -26.58
CA SER A 393 -15.41 6.25 -26.76
C SER A 393 -14.46 6.01 -25.59
N LEU A 394 -13.33 5.35 -25.84
CA LEU A 394 -12.29 5.01 -24.87
C LEU A 394 -11.14 6.03 -24.89
N GLN A 395 -11.46 7.31 -25.06
CA GLN A 395 -10.43 8.34 -25.00
C GLN A 395 -9.81 8.38 -23.60
N LYS A 396 -8.48 8.19 -23.54
CA LYS A 396 -7.68 8.39 -22.32
C LYS A 396 -7.93 9.80 -21.80
N THR A 397 -8.32 9.94 -20.54
CA THR A 397 -8.38 11.27 -19.95
C THR A 397 -6.94 11.82 -19.80
N PRO A 398 -6.72 13.14 -19.97
CA PRO A 398 -5.38 13.73 -19.79
C PRO A 398 -4.81 13.43 -18.39
N LEU A 399 -5.69 13.30 -17.40
CA LEU A 399 -5.36 13.00 -16.01
C LEU A 399 -4.90 11.54 -15.81
N GLU A 400 -5.50 10.59 -16.53
CA GLU A 400 -5.06 9.20 -16.56
C GLU A 400 -3.69 9.06 -17.25
N ARG A 401 -3.44 9.83 -18.32
CA ARG A 401 -2.12 9.88 -18.96
C ARG A 401 -1.06 10.40 -18.00
N ALA A 402 -1.36 11.48 -17.26
CA ALA A 402 -0.45 12.01 -16.25
C ALA A 402 -0.16 10.98 -15.15
N GLY A 403 -1.18 10.27 -14.64
CA GLY A 403 -0.99 9.20 -13.66
C GLY A 403 -0.07 8.08 -14.16
N ILE A 404 -0.30 7.60 -15.39
CA ILE A 404 0.55 6.58 -16.03
C ILE A 404 2.00 7.07 -16.16
N ILE A 405 2.20 8.31 -16.62
CA ILE A 405 3.54 8.88 -16.82
C ILE A 405 4.25 9.01 -15.47
N VAL A 406 3.60 9.55 -14.45
CA VAL A 406 4.18 9.70 -13.10
C VAL A 406 4.57 8.35 -12.53
N ILE A 407 3.67 7.35 -12.58
CA ILE A 407 3.98 6.00 -12.08
C ILE A 407 5.15 5.39 -12.86
N ALA A 408 5.10 5.42 -14.19
CA ALA A 408 6.15 4.85 -15.02
C ALA A 408 7.50 5.52 -14.74
N LEU A 409 7.52 6.84 -14.63
CA LEU A 409 8.71 7.62 -14.34
C LEU A 409 9.25 7.32 -12.95
N MET A 410 8.41 7.21 -11.91
CA MET A 410 8.88 6.85 -10.57
C MET A 410 9.39 5.41 -10.48
N VAL A 411 8.76 4.48 -11.19
CA VAL A 411 9.21 3.08 -11.23
C VAL A 411 10.54 2.94 -11.99
N PHE A 412 10.70 3.62 -13.12
CA PHE A 412 11.94 3.55 -13.92
C PHE A 412 13.08 4.38 -13.31
N LEU A 413 12.83 5.63 -12.91
CA LEU A 413 13.87 6.46 -12.29
C LEU A 413 14.28 5.87 -10.93
N GLY A 414 13.34 5.35 -10.15
CA GLY A 414 13.66 4.63 -8.91
C GLY A 414 14.59 3.43 -9.16
N GLY A 415 14.44 2.73 -10.28
CA GLY A 415 15.35 1.65 -10.69
C GLY A 415 16.73 2.14 -11.15
N TRP A 416 16.82 3.33 -11.75
CA TRP A 416 18.07 3.90 -12.29
C TRP A 416 18.93 4.63 -11.26
N PHE A 417 18.31 5.24 -10.22
CA PHE A 417 19.04 5.94 -9.15
C PHE A 417 19.44 5.02 -7.98
N SER A 418 18.77 3.87 -7.82
CA SER A 418 19.10 2.91 -6.77
C SER A 418 20.48 2.20 -6.87
N PRO A 419 21.13 2.04 -8.04
CA PRO A 419 22.47 1.45 -8.15
C PRO A 419 23.56 2.23 -7.39
N GLY A 420 23.41 3.56 -7.22
CA GLY A 420 24.38 4.36 -6.46
C GLY A 420 24.45 3.99 -4.97
N VAL A 421 23.34 3.52 -4.40
CA VAL A 421 23.27 3.02 -3.02
C VAL A 421 23.99 1.67 -2.89
N VAL A 422 23.89 0.80 -3.90
CA VAL A 422 24.56 -0.51 -3.94
C VAL A 422 26.07 -0.35 -4.19
N ALA A 423 26.48 0.53 -5.10
CA ALA A 423 27.89 0.76 -5.43
C ALA A 423 28.70 1.32 -4.24
N SER A 424 28.09 2.11 -3.36
CA SER A 424 28.75 2.62 -2.15
C SER A 424 29.17 1.53 -1.15
N ARG A 425 28.59 0.33 -1.23
CA ARG A 425 28.85 -0.79 -0.31
C ARG A 425 30.12 -1.57 -0.62
N HIS A 426 30.61 -1.53 -1.86
CA HIS A 426 31.84 -2.22 -2.24
C HIS A 426 33.11 -1.38 -1.98
N HIS A 427 32.95 -0.18 -1.41
CA HIS A 427 34.04 0.76 -1.11
C HIS A 427 34.24 1.02 0.39
N THR A 428 33.60 0.23 1.26
CA THR A 428 33.81 0.19 2.73
C THR A 428 34.08 -1.24 3.13
#